data_AF-A0A3M5WA46-F1
#
_entry.id   AF-A0A3M5WA46-F1
#
_cell.length_a   1.000
_cell.length_b   1.000
_cell.length_c   1.000
_cell.angle_alpha   90.00
_cell.angle_beta   90.00
_cell.angle_gamma   90.00
#
_symmetry.space_group_name_H-M   'P 1'
#
loop_
_entity.id
_entity.type
_entity.pdbx_description
1 polymer ?
#
loop_
_entity_poly.entity_id
_entity_poly.type
_entity_poly.pdbx_seq_one_letter_code
_entity_poly.pdbx_strand_id
1 'polypeptide(L)' 'MEVLVPMAGLIDKGAELARLDKEIQRLQGEVQRVGGKLSNAAFVDKAPPDVIAKERAKLTEAEQALGKLAEQHARIASL' A
#
# COMPACT_ATOMS: atom_id res chain seq x y z
N MET A 1 33.81 -16.70 -10.93
CA MET A 1 32.75 -17.28 -11.78
C MET A 1 31.49 -16.47 -11.51
N GLU A 2 31.28 -15.44 -12.31
CA GLU A 2 30.15 -14.51 -12.16
C GLU A 2 28.91 -15.20 -12.73
N VAL A 3 27.95 -15.50 -11.84
CA VAL A 3 26.65 -16.03 -12.24
C VAL A 3 25.80 -14.84 -12.70
N LEU A 4 25.88 -14.53 -13.98
CA LEU A 4 24.86 -13.74 -14.69
C LEU A 4 23.59 -14.59 -14.78
N VAL A 5 22.65 -14.36 -13.86
CA VAL A 5 21.28 -14.83 -14.03
C VAL A 5 20.65 -13.96 -15.12
N PRO A 6 20.24 -14.51 -16.27
CA PRO A 6 19.66 -13.72 -17.34
C PRO A 6 18.25 -13.27 -16.93
N MET A 7 18.13 -12.06 -16.35
CA MET A 7 16.85 -11.37 -16.13
C MET A 7 16.34 -10.71 -17.42
N ALA A 8 16.52 -11.36 -18.57
CA ALA A 8 16.14 -10.85 -19.88
C ALA A 8 15.26 -11.88 -20.58
N GLY A 9 13.96 -11.89 -20.26
CA GLY A 9 13.04 -12.73 -21.04
C GLY A 9 11.60 -12.79 -20.52
N LEU A 10 11.38 -12.88 -19.21
CA LEU A 10 10.04 -12.99 -18.64
C LEU A 10 10.02 -12.19 -17.33
N ILE A 11 9.38 -11.02 -17.34
CA ILE A 11 8.67 -10.60 -16.14
C ILE A 11 7.70 -11.76 -15.90
N ASP A 12 7.93 -12.57 -14.87
CA ASP A 12 6.88 -13.48 -14.43
C ASP A 12 5.75 -12.59 -13.91
N LYS A 13 4.86 -12.24 -14.84
CA LYS A 13 3.72 -11.37 -14.62
C LYS A 13 2.88 -11.93 -13.47
N GLY A 14 2.77 -13.25 -13.36
CA GLY A 14 2.09 -13.90 -12.24
C GLY A 14 2.79 -13.61 -10.92
N ALA A 15 4.11 -13.77 -10.85
CA ALA A 15 4.89 -13.49 -9.63
C ALA A 15 4.86 -12.01 -9.23
N GLU A 16 4.97 -11.09 -10.21
CA GLU A 16 4.95 -9.65 -9.93
C GLU A 16 3.55 -9.15 -9.54
N LEU A 17 2.49 -9.62 -10.20
CA LEU A 17 1.11 -9.34 -9.78
C LEU A 17 0.86 -9.89 -8.37
N ALA A 18 1.30 -11.12 -8.07
CA ALA A 18 1.15 -11.70 -6.73
C ALA A 18 1.93 -10.93 -5.65
N ARG A 19 3.11 -10.37 -5.99
CA ARG A 19 3.86 -9.49 -5.09
C ARG A 19 3.10 -8.20 -4.82
N LEU A 20 2.59 -7.56 -5.88
CA LEU A 20 1.82 -6.32 -5.79
C LEU A 20 0.51 -6.51 -5.04
N ASP A 21 -0.22 -7.60 -5.28
CA ASP A 21 -1.47 -7.93 -4.56
C ASP A 21 -1.23 -8.06 -3.06
N LYS A 22 -0.16 -8.75 -2.64
CA LYS A 22 0.19 -8.87 -1.21
C LYS A 22 0.48 -7.51 -0.59
N GLU A 23 1.17 -6.64 -1.31
CA GLU A 23 1.52 -5.32 -0.82
C GLU A 23 0.31 -4.38 -0.77
N ILE A 24 -0.57 -4.44 -1.78
CA ILE A 24 -1.87 -3.77 -1.80
C ILE A 24 -2.72 -4.22 -0.62
N GLN A 25 -2.85 -5.53 -0.38
CA GLN A 25 -3.61 -6.07 0.76
C GLN A 25 -3.05 -5.59 2.11
N ARG A 26 -1.72 -5.55 2.25
CA ARG A 26 -1.07 -5.03 3.46
C ARG A 26 -1.44 -3.57 3.71
N LEU A 27 -1.35 -2.73 2.68
CA LEU A 27 -1.69 -1.31 2.78
C LEU A 27 -3.19 -1.08 2.97
N GLN A 28 -4.05 -1.88 2.33
CA GLN A 28 -5.50 -1.84 2.55
C GLN A 28 -5.84 -2.11 4.02
N GLY A 29 -5.22 -3.12 4.63
CA GLY A 29 -5.39 -3.38 6.06
C GLY A 29 -4.91 -2.22 6.94
N GLU A 30 -3.82 -1.55 6.55
CA GLU A 30 -3.32 -0.38 7.26
C GLU A 30 -4.27 0.82 7.14
N VAL A 31 -4.75 1.12 5.94
CA VAL A 31 -5.76 2.17 5.65
C VAL A 31 -7.03 1.90 6.45
N GLN A 32 -7.56 0.68 6.43
CA GLN A 32 -8.75 0.31 7.20
C GLN A 32 -8.55 0.50 8.70
N ARG A 33 -7.39 0.10 9.23
CA ARG A 33 -7.10 0.22 10.66
C ARG A 33 -6.95 1.67 11.10
N VAL A 34 -6.24 2.50 10.32
CA VAL A 34 -6.01 3.92 10.65
C VAL A 34 -7.29 4.73 10.38
N GLY A 35 -7.94 4.51 9.25
CA GLY A 35 -9.23 5.12 8.91
C GLY A 35 -10.32 4.79 9.93
N GLY A 36 -10.37 3.55 10.43
CA GLY A 36 -11.29 3.15 11.51
C GLY A 36 -11.04 3.85 12.84
N LYS A 37 -9.78 4.21 13.16
CA LYS A 37 -9.48 5.04 14.33
C LYS A 37 -9.94 6.48 14.12
N LEU A 38 -9.69 7.03 12.93
CA LEU A 38 -10.03 8.41 12.58
C LEU A 38 -11.52 8.63 12.35
N SER A 39 -12.30 7.58 12.05
CA SER A 39 -13.76 7.64 11.97
C SER A 39 -14.44 7.51 13.34
N ASN A 40 -13.72 7.02 14.35
CA ASN A 40 -14.23 6.95 15.70
C ASN A 40 -14.20 8.34 16.35
N ALA A 41 -15.37 8.97 16.47
CA ALA A 41 -15.54 10.27 17.10
C ALA A 41 -14.94 10.34 18.52
N ALA A 42 -15.06 9.27 19.32
CA ALA A 42 -14.48 9.24 20.66
C ALA A 42 -12.94 9.27 20.66
N PHE A 43 -12.29 8.78 19.60
CA PHE A 43 -10.85 8.91 19.42
C PHE A 43 -10.48 10.32 18.94
N VAL A 44 -11.21 10.85 17.95
CA VAL A 44 -10.96 12.20 17.41
C VAL A 44 -11.19 13.29 18.46
N ASP A 45 -12.16 13.12 19.35
CA ASP A 45 -12.49 14.14 20.35
C ASP A 45 -11.56 14.08 21.58
N LYS A 46 -10.95 12.92 21.85
CA LYS A 46 -10.11 12.71 23.05
C LYS A 46 -8.61 12.64 22.77
N ALA A 47 -8.21 12.32 21.55
CA ALA A 47 -6.80 12.22 21.20
C ALA A 47 -6.16 13.62 21.07
N PRO A 48 -4.88 13.77 21.43
CA PRO A 48 -4.16 15.00 21.18
C PRO A 48 -4.17 15.37 19.68
N PRO A 49 -4.23 16.66 19.33
CA PRO A 49 -4.27 17.12 17.95
C PRO A 49 -3.06 16.62 17.14
N ASP A 50 -1.88 16.54 17.75
CA ASP A 50 -0.66 16.01 17.11
C ASP A 50 -0.80 14.52 16.74
N VAL A 51 -1.48 13.73 17.57
CA VAL A 51 -1.73 12.31 17.30
C VAL A 51 -2.72 12.18 16.15
N ILE A 52 -3.79 12.99 16.13
CA ILE A 52 -4.77 12.99 15.04
C ILE A 52 -4.12 13.42 13.72
N ALA A 53 -3.30 14.47 13.75
CA ALA A 53 -2.56 14.93 12.58
C ALA A 53 -1.62 13.85 12.04
N LYS A 54 -0.90 13.15 12.92
CA LYS A 54 0.00 12.05 12.54
C LYS A 54 -0.77 10.86 11.96
N GLU A 55 -1.87 10.44 12.57
CA GLU A 55 -2.69 9.35 12.04
C GLU A 55 -3.34 9.74 10.70
N ARG A 56 -3.78 11.00 10.52
CA ARG A 56 -4.29 11.49 9.23
C ARG A 56 -3.21 11.51 8.16
N ALA A 57 -2.02 12.02 8.46
CA ALA A 57 -0.88 11.99 7.53
C ALA A 57 -0.55 10.56 7.11
N LYS A 58 -0.51 9.64 8.10
CA LYS A 58 -0.26 8.22 7.85
C LYS A 58 -1.35 7.57 6.98
N LEU A 59 -2.62 7.93 7.18
CA LEU A 59 -3.72 7.47 6.33
C LEU A 59 -3.50 7.93 4.89
N THR A 60 -3.25 9.22 4.69
CA THR A 60 -3.01 9.81 3.36
C THR A 60 -1.83 9.17 2.66
N GLU A 61 -0.70 8.96 3.35
CA GLU A 61 0.47 8.30 2.79
C GLU A 61 0.17 6.85 2.36
N ALA A 62 -0.56 6.10 3.19
CA ALA A 62 -0.94 4.73 2.88
C ALA A 62 -1.90 4.65 1.69
N GLU A 63 -2.88 5.56 1.60
CA GLU A 63 -3.81 5.67 0.46
C GLU A 63 -3.07 6.03 -0.84
N GLN A 64 -2.13 6.98 -0.78
CA GLN A 64 -1.31 7.34 -1.94
C GLN A 64 -0.43 6.19 -2.40
N ALA A 65 0.22 5.48 -1.49
CA ALA A 65 1.03 4.31 -1.80
C ALA A 65 0.19 3.20 -2.44
N LEU A 66 -1.00 2.94 -1.89
CA LEU A 66 -1.95 1.98 -2.42
C LEU A 66 -2.40 2.34 -3.84
N GLY A 67 -2.71 3.61 -4.10
CA GLY A 67 -3.06 4.09 -5.44
C GLY A 67 -1.96 3.81 -6.47
N LYS A 68 -0.70 4.15 -6.13
CA LYS A 68 0.46 3.89 -7.01
C LYS A 68 0.65 2.40 -7.30
N LEU A 69 0.50 1.54 -6.28
CA LEU A 69 0.63 0.11 -6.47
C LEU A 69 -0.52 -0.48 -7.28
N ALA A 70 -1.75 0.03 -7.10
CA ALA A 70 -2.89 -0.38 -7.91
C ALA A 70 -2.73 0.02 -9.39
N GLU A 71 -2.20 1.21 -9.67
CA GLU A 71 -1.85 1.65 -11.02
C GLU A 71 -0.77 0.77 -11.64
N GLN A 72 0.29 0.47 -10.89
CA GLN A 72 1.36 -0.44 -11.34
C GLN A 72 0.81 -1.84 -11.60
N HIS A 73 -0.02 -2.37 -10.70
CA HIS A 73 -0.68 -3.66 -10.85
C HIS A 73 -1.53 -3.70 -12.13
N ALA A 74 -2.38 -2.68 -12.35
CA ALA A 74 -3.21 -2.59 -13.56
C ALA A 74 -2.36 -2.53 -14.84
N ARG A 75 -1.28 -1.76 -14.83
CA ARG A 75 -0.35 -1.67 -15.97
C ARG A 75 0.25 -3.02 -16.30
N ILE A 76 0.76 -3.74 -15.30
CA ILE A 76 1.35 -5.08 -15.49
C ILE A 76 0.28 -6.10 -15.88
N ALA A 77 -0.94 -6.01 -15.34
CA ALA A 77 -2.06 -6.85 -15.71
C ALA A 77 -2.48 -6.68 -17.18
N SER A 78 -2.26 -5.49 -17.76
CA SER A 78 -2.57 -5.19 -19.17
C SER A 78 -1.46 -5.52 -20.18
N LEU A 79 -0.24 -5.87 -19.73
CA LEU A 79 0.89 -6.28 -20.58
C LEU A 79 0.80 -7.75 -20.97
#